data_AF-A0A7V3BNJ9-F1
#
_entry.id   AF-A0A7V3BNJ9-F1
#
_cell.length_a   1.000
_cell.length_b   1.000
_cell.length_c   1.000
_cell.angle_alpha   90.00
_cell.angle_beta   90.00
_cell.angle_gamma   90.00
#
_symmetry.space_group_name_H-M   'P 1'
#
loop_
_entity.id
_entity.type
_entity.pdbx_description
1 polymer ?
#
loop_
_entity_poly.entity_id
_entity_poly.type
_entity_poly.pdbx_seq_one_letter_code
_entity_poly.pdbx_strand_id
1 'polypeptide(L)' 'MPQDRSTLTLGDKAPAFALRTSEGREVQLSDILRAKAVILVFIRGTW' A
#
# COMPACT_ATOMS: atom_id res chain seq x y z
N MET A 1 -15.31 -0.99 3.76
CA MET A 1 -14.74 -0.51 5.04
C MET A 1 -14.37 0.94 4.83
N PRO A 2 -15.03 1.91 5.48
CA PRO A 2 -14.55 3.29 5.48
C PRO A 2 -13.15 3.26 6.10
N GLN A 3 -12.15 3.80 5.40
CA GLN A 3 -10.81 3.92 5.96
C GLN A 3 -10.91 4.96 7.08
N ASP A 4 -10.57 4.55 8.30
CA ASP A 4 -10.43 5.49 9.42
C ASP A 4 -9.44 6.56 8.98
N ARG A 5 -9.83 7.84 9.03
CA ARG A 5 -9.01 8.96 8.53
C ARG A 5 -7.86 9.30 9.49
N SER A 6 -7.46 8.37 10.35
CA SER A 6 -6.36 8.53 11.28
C SER A 6 -5.03 8.43 10.53
N THR A 7 -4.14 9.38 10.79
CA THR A 7 -2.74 9.28 10.37
C THR A 7 -2.12 8.02 10.95
N LEU A 8 -1.52 7.17 10.11
CA LEU A 8 -0.79 5.99 10.56
C LEU A 8 0.45 6.41 11.38
N THR A 9 0.70 5.69 12.46
CA THR A 9 1.84 5.88 13.37
C THR A 9 2.69 4.60 13.43
N LEU A 10 3.85 4.69 14.09
CA LEU A 10 4.75 3.55 14.22
C LEU A 10 4.09 2.42 15.03
N GLY A 11 4.16 1.20 14.50
CA GLY A 11 3.55 0.02 15.13
C GLY A 11 2.15 -0.30 14.61
N ASP A 12 1.49 0.66 13.93
CA ASP A 12 0.21 0.41 13.29
C ASP A 12 0.34 -0.63 12.18
N LYS A 13 -0.67 -1.48 12.06
CA LYS A 13 -0.76 -2.43 10.97
C LYS A 13 -1.02 -1.68 9.66
N ALA A 14 -0.19 -1.94 8.64
CA ALA A 14 -0.40 -1.37 7.32
C ALA A 14 -1.82 -1.73 6.78
N PRO A 15 -2.57 -0.75 6.25
CA PRO A 15 -3.90 -0.99 5.68
C PRO A 15 -3.85 -1.98 4.52
N ALA A 16 -4.89 -2.80 4.40
CA ALA A 16 -5.05 -3.67 3.24
C ALA A 16 -5.51 -2.84 2.03
N PHE A 17 -4.77 -2.90 0.94
CA PHE A 17 -5.18 -2.33 -0.34
C PHE A 17 -4.62 -3.13 -1.53
N ALA A 18 -5.31 -2.98 -2.65
CA ALA A 18 -4.91 -3.45 -3.97
C ALA A 18 -4.65 -2.24 -4.87
N LEU A 19 -3.60 -2.30 -5.69
CA LEU A 19 -3.35 -1.30 -6.72
C LEU A 19 -2.97 -2.00 -8.04
N ARG A 20 -3.13 -1.28 -9.14
CA ARG A 20 -2.60 -1.72 -10.44
C ARG A 20 -1.18 -1.21 -10.63
N THR A 21 -0.31 -2.05 -11.15
CA THR A 21 1.01 -1.64 -11.64
C THR A 21 0.87 -0.79 -12.90
N SER A 22 1.97 -0.17 -13.33
CA SER A 22 2.06 0.51 -14.63
C SER A 22 1.79 -0.41 -15.83
N GLU A 23 2.00 -1.71 -15.67
CA GLU A 23 1.71 -2.75 -16.67
C GLU A 23 0.25 -3.23 -16.62
N GLY A 24 -0.58 -2.67 -15.73
CA GLY A 24 -1.99 -3.02 -15.58
C GLY A 24 -2.26 -4.28 -14.74
N ARG A 25 -1.23 -4.90 -14.16
CA ARG A 25 -1.40 -6.06 -13.26
C ARG A 25 -1.93 -5.60 -11.91
N GLU A 26 -2.91 -6.30 -11.36
CA GLU A 26 -3.37 -6.06 -9.99
C GLU A 26 -2.39 -6.68 -8.98
N VAL A 27 -2.10 -5.93 -7.92
CA VAL A 27 -1.18 -6.33 -6.85
C VAL A 27 -1.82 -6.00 -5.50
N GLN A 28 -1.88 -7.01 -4.63
CA GLN A 28 -2.28 -6.87 -3.23
C GLN A 28 -1.04 -6.59 -2.38
N LEU A 29 -1.12 -5.59 -1.49
CA LEU A 29 0.01 -5.29 -0.58
C LEU A 29 0.38 -6.51 0.29
N SER A 30 -0.61 -7.30 0.70
CA SER A 30 -0.43 -8.46 1.57
C SER A 30 0.44 -9.56 0.94
N ASP A 31 0.42 -9.70 -0.39
CA ASP A 31 1.22 -10.69 -1.10
C ASP A 31 2.71 -10.32 -1.06
N ILE A 32 3.03 -9.02 -1.16
CA ILE A 32 4.41 -8.52 -1.07
C ILE A 32 4.93 -8.61 0.37
N LEU A 33 4.12 -8.19 1.34
CA LEU A 33 4.49 -8.21 2.76
C LEU A 33 4.78 -9.62 3.29
N ARG A 34 4.15 -10.66 2.73
CA ARG A 34 4.45 -12.07 3.06
C ARG A 34 5.84 -12.51 2.59
N ALA A 35 6.33 -11.91 1.51
CA ALA A 35 7.60 -12.31 0.90
C ALA A 35 8.80 -11.55 1.52
N LYS A 36 8.64 -10.24 1.81
CA LYS A 36 9.74 -9.38 2.27
C LYS A 36 9.26 -8.08 2.91
N ALA A 37 10.20 -7.37 3.53
CA ALA A 37 10.00 -5.98 3.94
C ALA A 37 9.70 -5.08 2.71
N VAL A 38 8.81 -4.12 2.90
CA VAL A 38 8.32 -3.23 1.83
C VAL A 38 8.50 -1.77 2.24
N ILE A 39 9.01 -0.96 1.32
CA ILE A 39 9.03 0.50 1.44
C ILE A 39 7.96 1.04 0.49
N LEU A 40 7.02 1.83 1.02
CA LEU A 40 6.00 2.50 0.22
C LEU A 40 6.38 3.97 0.06
N VAL A 41 6.41 4.45 -1.19
CA VAL A 41 6.69 5.84 -1.53
C VAL A 41 5.47 6.43 -2.21
N PHE A 42 4.85 7.43 -1.57
CA PHE A 42 3.69 8.14 -2.12
C PHE A 42 4.15 9.40 -2.82
N ILE A 43 3.81 9.54 -4.10
CA ILE A 43 4.09 10.71 -4.93
C ILE A 43 2.76 11.37 -5.36
N ARG A 44 2.75 12.70 -5.48
CA ARG A 44 1.53 13.48 -5.77
C ARG A 44 1.01 13.29 -7.21
N GLY A 45 1.86 12.80 -8.11
CA GLY A 45 1.55 12.55 -9.51
C GLY A 45 2.81 12.19 -10.29
N THR A 46 2.61 11.62 -11.47
CA THR A 46 3.66 11.41 -12.48
C THR A 46 3.54 12.53 -13.52
N TRP A 47 4.64 12.84 -14.22
CA TRP A 47 4.62 13.67 -15.42
C TRP A 47 4.04 12.92 -16.61
#